data_AF-A0A1Y1M2W8-F1
#
_entry.id   AF-A0A1Y1M2W8-F1
#
_cell.length_a   1.000
_cell.length_b   1.000
_cell.length_c   1.000
_cell.angle_alpha   90.00
_cell.angle_beta   90.00
_cell.angle_gamma   90.00
#
_symmetry.space_group_name_H-M   'P 1'
#
loop_
_entity.id
_entity.type
_entity.pdbx_description
1 polymer ?
#
loop_
_entity_poly.entity_id
_entity_poly.type
_entity_poly.pdbx_seq_one_letter_code
_entity_poly.pdbx_strand_id
1 'polypeptide(L)'
;MEVYVDDEAKLTLHGLQQHYVKLKENEKNKKLFELLDVLEFNQVVIFVKSVQRCMALAQLLTEQNFPAIGIHRGMTQEERLSRYQQFKDFQKRILVATNLFGRGMDIERVNIVFNYDMPEDSDTYLHRVARAGRFGTKGLAITFVSEESDAKILNEVQDRFDVNITELPDEIDLSSYIEGR
;
A
#
# COMPACT_ATOMS: atom_id res chain seq x y z
N MET A 1 35.69 1.30 -18.32
CA MET A 1 34.78 0.18 -18.62
C MET A 1 33.82 0.13 -17.45
N GLU A 2 32.75 0.92 -17.53
CA GLU A 2 31.74 1.03 -16.48
C GLU A 2 30.83 -0.19 -16.61
N VAL A 3 30.85 -1.04 -15.60
CA VAL A 3 30.00 -2.23 -15.53
C VAL A 3 28.61 -1.75 -15.15
N TYR A 4 27.74 -1.64 -16.15
CA TYR A 4 26.30 -1.62 -15.95
C TYR A 4 25.92 -3.01 -15.45
N VAL A 5 25.49 -3.10 -14.20
CA VAL A 5 24.88 -4.34 -13.69
C VAL A 5 23.46 -4.38 -14.21
N ASP A 6 23.25 -5.41 -15.01
CA ASP A 6 22.05 -5.79 -15.72
C ASP A 6 20.84 -6.03 -14.81
N ASP A 7 19.68 -5.97 -15.47
CA ASP A 7 18.39 -6.50 -15.06
C ASP A 7 17.58 -5.76 -13.99
N GLU A 8 16.54 -5.10 -14.49
CA GLU A 8 15.14 -5.42 -14.17
C GLU A 8 14.96 -6.79 -13.48
N ALA A 9 15.36 -6.90 -12.20
CA ALA A 9 14.83 -7.92 -11.33
C ALA A 9 13.32 -7.64 -11.25
N LYS A 10 12.57 -8.24 -12.18
CA LYS A 10 11.13 -8.12 -12.36
C LYS A 10 10.51 -8.06 -10.98
N LEU A 11 10.00 -6.89 -10.60
CA LEU A 11 9.10 -6.78 -9.46
C LEU A 11 7.92 -7.67 -9.84
N THR A 12 7.95 -8.93 -9.43
CA THR A 12 6.93 -9.90 -9.76
C THR A 12 5.83 -9.76 -8.73
N LEU A 13 4.59 -9.70 -9.20
CA LEU A 13 3.40 -9.68 -8.36
C LEU A 13 3.06 -11.09 -7.83
N HIS A 14 3.98 -12.05 -7.92
CA HIS A 14 3.79 -13.42 -7.47
C HIS A 14 3.66 -13.48 -5.95
N GLY A 15 2.59 -14.11 -5.45
CA GLY A 15 2.29 -14.23 -4.03
C GLY A 15 1.47 -13.07 -3.43
N LEU A 16 1.17 -12.04 -4.24
CA LEU A 16 0.35 -10.91 -3.83
C LEU A 16 -1.11 -11.11 -4.26
N GLN A 17 -2.03 -11.15 -3.28
CA GLN A 17 -3.47 -11.05 -3.53
C GLN A 17 -3.82 -9.60 -3.84
N GLN A 18 -4.50 -9.35 -4.95
CA GLN A 18 -4.82 -8.01 -5.42
C GLN A 18 -6.31 -7.88 -5.63
N HIS A 19 -6.91 -6.91 -4.93
CA HIS A 19 -8.32 -6.61 -5.03
C HIS A 19 -8.59 -5.11 -5.19
N TYR A 20 -9.77 -4.79 -5.71
CA TYR A 20 -10.28 -3.43 -5.72
C TYR A 20 -11.63 -3.32 -5.01
N VAL A 21 -11.96 -2.12 -4.54
CA VAL A 21 -13.30 -1.78 -4.04
C VAL A 21 -13.79 -0.56 -4.81
N LYS A 22 -14.99 -0.64 -5.38
CA LYS A 22 -15.69 0.50 -5.97
C LYS A 22 -16.51 1.21 -4.90
N LEU A 23 -16.24 2.48 -4.66
CA LEU A 23 -16.90 3.27 -3.63
C LEU A 23 -16.77 4.76 -3.90
N LYS A 24 -17.68 5.57 -3.34
CA LYS A 24 -17.55 7.03 -3.45
C LYS A 24 -16.41 7.55 -2.57
N GLU A 25 -15.86 8.69 -2.95
CA GLU A 25 -14.75 9.34 -2.23
C GLU A 25 -15.06 9.57 -0.73
N ASN A 26 -16.30 9.92 -0.39
CA ASN A 26 -16.74 10.14 0.99
C ASN A 26 -16.96 8.85 1.79
N GLU A 27 -16.98 7.68 1.15
CA GLU A 27 -17.16 6.37 1.78
C GLU A 27 -15.82 5.71 2.14
N LYS A 28 -14.71 6.21 1.57
CA LYS A 28 -13.37 5.62 1.74
C LYS A 28 -12.92 5.49 3.19
N ASN A 29 -13.14 6.50 4.03
CA ASN A 29 -12.78 6.44 5.45
C ASN A 29 -13.53 5.28 6.13
N LYS A 30 -14.85 5.21 5.93
CA LYS A 30 -15.69 4.16 6.54
C LYS A 30 -15.23 2.78 6.10
N LYS A 31 -15.01 2.59 4.80
CA LYS A 31 -14.57 1.28 4.27
C LYS A 31 -13.17 0.92 4.75
N LEU A 32 -12.25 1.89 4.84
CA LEU A 32 -10.92 1.64 5.37
C LEU A 32 -10.98 1.16 6.82
N PHE A 33 -11.78 1.81 7.68
CA PHE A 33 -11.94 1.38 9.08
C PHE A 33 -12.53 -0.03 9.18
N GLU A 34 -13.59 -0.31 8.44
CA GLU A 34 -14.19 -1.65 8.36
C GLU A 34 -13.16 -2.72 7.97
N LEU A 35 -12.31 -2.44 6.98
CA LEU A 35 -11.26 -3.36 6.56
C LEU A 35 -10.13 -3.48 7.60
N LEU A 36 -9.76 -2.41 8.29
CA LEU A 36 -8.77 -2.46 9.38
C LEU A 36 -9.29 -3.20 10.62
N ASP A 37 -10.60 -3.26 10.83
CA ASP A 37 -11.22 -4.02 11.93
C ASP A 37 -11.33 -5.52 11.60
N VAL A 38 -11.61 -5.86 10.33
CA VAL A 38 -11.85 -7.25 9.90
C VAL A 38 -10.56 -7.97 9.50
N LEU A 39 -9.64 -7.28 8.81
CA LEU A 39 -8.42 -7.92 8.31
C LEU A 39 -7.37 -8.00 9.42
N GLU A 40 -6.84 -9.20 9.65
CA GLU A 40 -5.64 -9.34 10.48
C GLU A 40 -4.42 -8.77 9.75
N PHE A 41 -3.55 -8.05 10.46
CA PHE A 41 -2.32 -7.53 9.88
C PHE A 41 -1.19 -7.36 10.88
N ASN A 42 0.05 -7.41 10.40
CA ASN A 42 1.22 -7.02 11.19
C ASN A 42 1.42 -5.50 11.08
N GLN A 43 1.69 -5.04 9.86
CA GLN A 43 1.78 -3.62 9.52
C GLN A 43 1.10 -3.33 8.18
N VAL A 44 0.56 -2.13 8.06
CA VAL A 44 -0.17 -1.65 6.91
C VAL A 44 0.51 -0.41 6.33
N VAL A 45 0.57 -0.32 5.01
CA VAL A 45 0.92 0.91 4.31
C VAL A 45 -0.30 1.42 3.53
N ILE A 46 -0.63 2.70 3.71
CA ILE A 46 -1.76 3.36 3.06
C ILE A 46 -1.23 4.50 2.19
N PHE A 47 -1.41 4.40 0.88
CA PHE A 47 -0.98 5.41 -0.07
C PHE A 47 -2.09 6.41 -0.39
N VAL A 48 -1.77 7.69 -0.33
CA VAL A 48 -2.67 8.83 -0.61
C VAL A 48 -2.04 9.81 -1.60
N LYS A 49 -2.84 10.61 -2.31
CA LYS A 49 -2.34 11.47 -3.40
C LYS A 49 -1.71 12.80 -2.96
N SER A 50 -1.98 13.27 -1.73
CA SER A 50 -1.50 14.60 -1.30
C SER A 50 -1.02 14.66 0.15
N VAL A 51 -0.18 15.65 0.44
CA VAL A 51 0.36 15.93 1.78
C VAL A 51 -0.77 16.16 2.78
N GLN A 52 -1.75 16.99 2.42
CA GLN A 52 -2.90 17.28 3.27
C GLN A 52 -3.70 16.02 3.62
N ARG A 53 -3.94 15.13 2.65
CA ARG A 53 -4.64 13.86 2.88
C ARG A 53 -3.84 12.92 3.76
N CYS A 54 -2.52 12.88 3.59
CA CYS A 54 -1.63 12.07 4.44
C CYS A 54 -1.72 12.51 5.90
N MET A 55 -1.62 13.82 6.15
CA MET A 55 -1.75 14.38 7.49
C MET A 55 -3.13 14.12 8.09
N ALA A 56 -4.19 14.42 7.34
CA ALA A 56 -5.57 14.26 7.80
C ALA A 56 -5.90 12.79 8.12
N LEU A 57 -5.52 11.86 7.24
CA LEU A 57 -5.80 10.43 7.45
C LEU A 57 -4.97 9.85 8.60
N ALA A 58 -3.68 10.21 8.72
CA ALA A 58 -2.85 9.75 9.83
C ALA A 58 -3.37 10.27 11.19
N GLN A 59 -3.84 11.51 11.23
CA GLN A 59 -4.49 12.08 12.41
C GLN A 59 -5.79 11.33 12.74
N LEU A 60 -6.68 11.17 11.75
CA LEU A 60 -7.96 10.49 11.92
C LEU A 60 -7.78 9.05 12.43
N LEU A 61 -6.83 8.30 11.88
CA LEU A 61 -6.50 6.95 12.37
C LEU A 61 -6.04 6.98 13.83
N THR A 62 -5.19 7.93 14.20
CA THR A 62 -4.70 8.07 15.58
C THR A 62 -5.83 8.43 16.55
N GLU A 63 -6.75 9.29 16.15
CA GLU A 63 -7.95 9.65 16.94
C GLU A 63 -8.90 8.47 17.13
N GLN A 64 -8.93 7.51 16.18
CA GLN A 64 -9.67 6.26 16.28
C GLN A 64 -8.86 5.12 16.94
N ASN A 65 -7.79 5.44 17.68
CA ASN A 65 -6.92 4.48 18.38
C ASN A 65 -6.16 3.49 17.47
N PHE A 66 -6.03 3.77 16.18
CA PHE A 66 -5.10 3.06 15.29
C PHE A 66 -3.74 3.77 15.31
N PRO A 67 -2.66 3.17 15.87
CA PRO A 67 -1.35 3.82 15.94
C PRO A 67 -0.74 4.00 14.54
N ALA A 68 -0.96 5.18 13.97
CA ALA A 68 -0.52 5.54 12.64
C ALA A 68 0.65 6.54 12.65
N ILE A 69 1.42 6.56 11.58
CA ILE A 69 2.45 7.55 11.30
C ILE A 69 2.34 8.03 9.85
N GLY A 70 2.44 9.34 9.64
CA GLY A 70 2.42 9.94 8.31
C GLY A 70 3.83 10.22 7.79
N ILE A 71 4.12 9.87 6.53
CA ILE A 71 5.34 10.25 5.79
C ILE A 71 4.91 10.88 4.45
N HIS A 72 5.29 12.12 4.20
CA HIS A 72 4.86 12.81 2.98
C HIS A 72 5.98 13.62 2.33
N ARG A 73 5.78 13.97 1.06
CA ARG A 73 6.79 14.69 0.25
C ARG A 73 7.22 16.06 0.77
N GLY A 74 6.43 16.69 1.65
CA GLY A 74 6.77 17.98 2.29
C GLY A 74 7.70 17.89 3.51
N MET A 75 8.12 16.70 3.92
CA MET A 75 9.06 16.51 5.05
C MET A 75 10.50 16.56 4.56
N THR A 76 11.41 16.95 5.44
CA THR A 76 12.84 16.83 5.18
C THR A 76 13.24 15.36 5.06
N GLN A 77 14.36 15.08 4.39
CA GLN A 77 14.83 13.70 4.27
C GLN A 77 15.12 13.07 5.63
N GLU A 78 15.68 13.83 6.57
CA GLU A 78 15.96 13.39 7.94
C GLU A 78 14.68 13.01 8.69
N GLU A 79 13.64 13.84 8.62
CA GLU A 79 12.34 13.55 9.24
C GLU A 79 11.71 12.27 8.66
N ARG A 80 11.76 12.12 7.33
CA ARG A 80 11.22 10.94 6.65
C ARG A 80 11.95 9.67 7.09
N LEU A 81 13.28 9.72 7.22
CA LEU A 81 14.09 8.59 7.68
C LEU A 81 13.81 8.26 9.16
N SER A 82 13.71 9.28 10.02
CA SER A 82 13.38 9.09 11.44
C SER A 82 12.01 8.44 11.64
N ARG A 83 10.97 8.94 10.96
CA ARG A 83 9.62 8.34 11.01
C ARG A 83 9.58 6.94 10.42
N TYR A 84 10.32 6.72 9.33
CA TYR A 84 10.44 5.40 8.76
C TYR A 84 11.09 4.40 9.72
N GLN A 85 12.14 4.82 10.43
CA GLN A 85 12.80 3.97 11.41
C GLN A 85 11.84 3.59 12.55
N GLN A 86 11.02 4.52 13.06
CA GLN A 86 9.98 4.22 14.05
C GLN A 86 8.97 3.18 13.54
N PHE A 87 8.58 3.27 12.27
CA PHE A 87 7.71 2.27 11.65
C PHE A 87 8.41 0.90 11.54
N LYS A 88 9.66 0.87 11.08
CA LYS A 88 10.47 -0.36 10.96
C LYS A 88 10.71 -1.03 12.32
N ASP A 89 10.90 -0.24 13.36
CA ASP A 89 11.05 -0.70 14.76
C ASP A 89 9.72 -1.12 15.40
N PHE A 90 8.65 -1.20 14.62
CA PHE A 90 7.31 -1.65 15.03
C PHE A 90 6.66 -0.76 16.11
N GLN A 91 7.08 0.50 16.24
CA GLN A 91 6.46 1.45 17.17
C GLN A 91 5.05 1.87 16.71
N LYS A 92 4.80 1.76 15.40
CA LYS A 92 3.52 2.07 14.76
C LYS A 92 3.17 0.96 13.78
N ARG A 93 1.90 0.56 13.74
CA ARG A 93 1.42 -0.52 12.86
C ARG A 93 0.92 0.00 11.53
N ILE A 94 0.57 1.28 11.42
CA ILE A 94 0.06 1.86 10.17
C ILE A 94 0.96 3.00 9.71
N LEU A 95 1.35 2.97 8.44
CA LEU A 95 2.06 4.05 7.75
C LEU A 95 1.17 4.65 6.66
N VAL A 96 0.83 5.93 6.79
CA VAL A 96 0.18 6.68 5.71
C VAL A 96 1.24 7.43 4.93
N ALA A 97 1.26 7.29 3.60
CA ALA A 97 2.30 7.90 2.78
C ALA A 97 1.80 8.48 1.46
N THR A 98 2.41 9.59 1.01
CA THR A 98 2.17 10.06 -0.37
C THR A 98 2.93 9.23 -1.38
N ASN A 99 4.22 9.01 -1.09
CA ASN A 99 5.11 8.10 -1.81
C ASN A 99 6.22 7.71 -0.82
N LEU A 100 6.61 6.44 -0.86
CA LEU A 100 7.80 5.95 -0.17
C LEU A 100 9.00 6.12 -1.09
N PHE A 101 10.20 6.27 -0.53
CA PHE A 101 11.43 6.48 -1.32
C PHE A 101 11.54 5.38 -2.41
N GLY A 102 11.84 5.79 -3.65
CA GLY A 102 11.75 4.93 -4.84
C GLY A 102 12.64 3.68 -4.80
N ARG A 103 13.71 3.67 -3.98
CA ARG A 103 14.61 2.51 -3.79
C ARG A 103 15.05 2.41 -2.32
N GLY A 104 15.22 1.18 -1.81
CA GLY A 104 15.90 0.91 -0.52
C GLY A 104 15.04 0.83 0.75
N MET A 105 13.74 1.14 0.69
CA MET A 105 12.84 0.91 1.84
C MET A 105 12.35 -0.55 1.83
N ASP A 106 13.03 -1.38 2.61
CA ASP A 106 12.62 -2.75 2.88
C ASP A 106 11.73 -2.81 4.13
N ILE A 107 10.48 -3.23 3.96
CA ILE A 107 9.52 -3.38 5.06
C ILE A 107 8.97 -4.81 5.05
N GLU A 108 9.82 -5.74 5.47
CA GLU A 108 9.53 -7.18 5.51
C GLU A 108 8.25 -7.55 6.29
N ARG A 109 7.80 -6.68 7.20
CA ARG A 109 6.64 -6.91 8.07
C ARG A 109 5.32 -6.36 7.53
N VAL A 110 5.33 -5.69 6.38
CA VAL A 110 4.10 -5.18 5.75
C VAL A 110 3.43 -6.30 4.98
N ASN A 111 2.25 -6.69 5.43
CA ASN A 111 1.44 -7.71 4.79
C ASN A 111 0.21 -7.15 4.07
N ILE A 112 -0.17 -5.89 4.34
CA ILE A 112 -1.27 -5.22 3.63
C ILE A 112 -0.85 -3.84 3.10
N VAL A 113 -1.18 -3.59 1.84
CA VAL A 113 -1.08 -2.27 1.18
C VAL A 113 -2.47 -1.80 0.77
N PHE A 114 -2.82 -0.57 1.14
CA PHE A 114 -3.98 0.13 0.61
C PHE A 114 -3.55 1.23 -0.36
N ASN A 115 -4.06 1.19 -1.59
CA ASN A 115 -4.14 2.37 -2.43
C ASN A 115 -5.44 3.09 -2.10
N TYR A 116 -5.40 3.95 -1.07
CA TYR A 116 -6.55 4.76 -0.66
C TYR A 116 -6.92 5.78 -1.74
N ASP A 117 -5.89 6.32 -2.40
CA ASP A 117 -6.02 7.03 -3.68
C ASP A 117 -5.32 6.22 -4.77
N MET A 118 -5.98 6.10 -5.94
CA MET A 118 -5.40 5.44 -7.11
C MET A 118 -4.03 6.09 -7.44
N PRO A 119 -2.99 5.28 -7.73
CA PRO A 119 -1.72 5.80 -8.25
C PRO A 119 -1.90 6.56 -9.57
N GLU A 120 -0.90 7.38 -9.92
CA GLU A 120 -0.92 8.21 -11.13
C GLU A 120 -0.79 7.37 -12.41
N ASP A 121 -0.11 6.22 -12.32
CA ASP A 121 0.15 5.31 -13.43
C ASP A 121 0.42 3.88 -12.93
N SER A 122 0.55 2.94 -13.87
CA SER A 122 0.81 1.54 -13.60
C SER A 122 2.18 1.26 -12.96
N ASP A 123 3.20 2.08 -13.27
CA ASP A 123 4.54 1.93 -12.69
C ASP A 123 4.53 2.26 -11.19
N THR A 124 3.82 3.34 -10.83
CA THR A 124 3.59 3.74 -9.45
C THR A 124 2.77 2.69 -8.72
N TYR A 125 1.76 2.10 -9.35
CA TYR A 125 1.02 0.97 -8.79
C TYR A 125 1.98 -0.17 -8.39
N LEU A 126 2.81 -0.63 -9.34
CA LEU A 126 3.77 -1.70 -9.10
C LEU A 126 4.73 -1.37 -7.95
N HIS A 127 5.28 -0.16 -7.93
CA HIS A 127 6.19 0.27 -6.87
C HIS A 127 5.56 0.35 -5.48
N ARG A 128 4.24 0.61 -5.41
CA ARG A 128 3.48 0.63 -4.16
C ARG A 128 3.14 -0.77 -3.68
N VAL A 129 2.58 -1.61 -4.55
CA VAL A 129 2.07 -2.93 -4.13
C VAL A 129 3.18 -3.96 -3.94
N ALA A 130 4.31 -3.83 -4.65
CA ALA A 130 5.50 -4.66 -4.43
C ALA A 130 6.19 -4.39 -3.07
N ARG A 131 5.63 -3.50 -2.24
CA ARG A 131 6.02 -3.34 -0.83
C ARG A 131 5.36 -4.36 0.10
N ALA A 132 4.28 -5.01 -0.35
CA ALA A 132 3.73 -6.20 0.29
C ALA A 132 4.27 -7.45 -0.44
N GLY A 133 4.61 -8.50 0.30
CA GLY A 133 4.97 -9.80 -0.29
C GLY A 133 6.42 -9.93 -0.79
N ARG A 134 7.38 -9.18 -0.22
CA ARG A 134 8.81 -9.35 -0.58
C ARG A 134 9.37 -10.68 -0.06
N PHE A 135 10.31 -11.26 -0.81
CA PHE A 135 11.05 -12.50 -0.48
C PHE A 135 10.17 -13.74 -0.23
N GLY A 136 9.26 -14.03 -1.16
CA GLY A 136 8.43 -15.25 -1.09
C GLY A 136 7.28 -15.17 -0.09
N THR A 137 7.11 -14.02 0.58
CA THR A 137 6.02 -13.81 1.53
C THR A 137 4.71 -13.49 0.81
N LYS A 138 3.61 -13.91 1.44
CA LYS A 138 2.25 -13.57 0.98
C LYS A 138 1.91 -12.14 1.38
N GLY A 139 1.06 -11.48 0.59
CA GLY A 139 0.59 -10.14 0.91
C GLY A 139 -0.75 -9.82 0.26
N LEU A 140 -1.37 -8.73 0.71
CA LEU A 140 -2.66 -8.25 0.23
C LEU A 140 -2.55 -6.79 -0.21
N ALA A 141 -2.97 -6.50 -1.43
CA ALA A 141 -3.12 -5.15 -1.94
C ALA A 141 -4.59 -4.86 -2.23
N ILE A 142 -5.14 -3.81 -1.61
CA ILE A 142 -6.52 -3.36 -1.83
C ILE A 142 -6.49 -1.94 -2.40
N THR A 143 -7.15 -1.75 -3.54
CA THR A 143 -7.19 -0.46 -4.24
C THR A 143 -8.60 0.12 -4.26
N PHE A 144 -8.76 1.36 -3.81
CA PHE A 144 -10.03 2.07 -3.88
C PHE A 144 -10.20 2.74 -5.24
N VAL A 145 -11.36 2.51 -5.86
CA VAL A 145 -11.75 3.04 -7.16
C VAL A 145 -12.98 3.92 -6.95
N SER A 146 -12.84 5.23 -7.16
CA SER A 146 -13.93 6.19 -6.93
C SER A 146 -14.39 6.91 -8.18
N GLU A 147 -13.54 6.99 -9.20
CA GLU A 147 -13.82 7.68 -10.45
C GLU A 147 -13.58 6.77 -11.66
N GLU A 148 -14.12 7.15 -12.82
CA GLU A 148 -13.88 6.42 -14.08
C GLU A 148 -12.40 6.46 -14.49
N SER A 149 -11.70 7.55 -14.18
CA SER A 149 -10.25 7.70 -14.34
C SER A 149 -9.49 6.63 -13.53
N ASP A 150 -9.90 6.39 -12.28
CA ASP A 150 -9.30 5.34 -11.45
C ASP A 150 -9.48 3.96 -12.10
N ALA A 151 -10.68 3.67 -12.60
CA ALA A 151 -10.96 2.40 -13.28
C ALA A 151 -10.13 2.21 -14.56
N LYS A 152 -9.85 3.29 -15.30
CA LYS A 152 -8.96 3.25 -16.47
C LYS A 152 -7.53 2.87 -16.09
N ILE A 153 -6.98 3.47 -15.04
CA ILE A 153 -5.63 3.15 -14.53
C ILE A 153 -5.59 1.70 -14.04
N LEU A 154 -6.63 1.24 -13.33
CA LEU A 154 -6.72 -0.15 -12.88
C LEU A 154 -6.71 -1.14 -14.06
N ASN A 155 -7.45 -0.85 -15.12
CA ASN A 155 -7.44 -1.69 -16.33
C ASN A 155 -6.07 -1.68 -17.02
N GLU A 156 -5.41 -0.51 -17.10
CA GLU A 156 -4.05 -0.41 -17.63
C GLU A 156 -3.06 -1.27 -16.83
N VAL A 157 -3.16 -1.28 -15.49
CA VAL A 157 -2.35 -2.16 -14.63
C VAL A 157 -2.59 -3.64 -14.95
N GLN A 158 -3.86 -4.05 -15.07
CA GLN A 158 -4.22 -5.44 -15.38
C GLN A 158 -3.68 -5.87 -16.73
N ASP A 159 -3.87 -5.05 -17.77
CA ASP A 159 -3.42 -5.32 -19.13
C ASP A 159 -1.88 -5.34 -19.23
N ARG A 160 -1.20 -4.39 -18.58
CA ARG A 160 0.26 -4.25 -18.68
C ARG A 160 1.01 -5.37 -17.96
N PHE A 161 0.50 -5.85 -16.83
CA PHE A 161 1.18 -6.85 -16.01
C PHE A 161 0.57 -8.26 -16.11
N ASP A 162 -0.46 -8.43 -16.95
CA ASP A 162 -1.19 -9.70 -17.13
C ASP A 162 -1.67 -10.28 -15.79
N VAL A 163 -2.34 -9.43 -14.99
CA VAL A 163 -2.87 -9.79 -13.67
C VAL A 163 -4.37 -9.53 -13.60
N ASN A 164 -5.09 -10.41 -12.90
CA ASN A 164 -6.52 -10.24 -12.64
C ASN A 164 -6.73 -9.64 -11.24
N ILE A 165 -7.06 -8.34 -11.19
CA ILE A 165 -7.38 -7.64 -9.94
C ILE A 165 -8.89 -7.69 -9.75
N THR A 166 -9.33 -8.60 -8.88
CA THR A 166 -10.76 -8.88 -8.70
C THR A 166 -11.41 -7.89 -7.75
N GLU A 167 -12.74 -7.77 -7.79
CA GLU A 167 -13.46 -7.05 -6.73
C GLU A 167 -13.21 -7.75 -5.39
N LEU A 168 -13.10 -6.97 -4.31
CA LEU A 168 -12.85 -7.49 -2.97
C LEU A 168 -13.99 -8.44 -2.56
N PRO A 169 -13.71 -9.72 -2.27
CA PRO A 169 -14.73 -10.64 -1.80
C PRO A 169 -15.15 -10.28 -0.36
N ASP A 170 -16.32 -10.78 0.06
CA ASP A 170 -16.81 -10.60 1.43
C ASP A 170 -15.90 -11.29 2.47
N GLU A 171 -15.24 -12.38 2.07
CA GLU A 171 -14.31 -13.13 2.90
C GLU A 171 -12.97 -13.31 2.19
N ILE A 172 -11.87 -13.05 2.90
CA ILE A 172 -10.50 -13.29 2.42
C ILE A 172 -9.86 -14.31 3.35
N ASP A 173 -9.35 -15.40 2.77
CA ASP A 173 -8.61 -16.40 3.54
C ASP A 173 -7.32 -15.77 4.09
N LEU A 174 -7.19 -15.75 5.41
CA LEU A 174 -5.99 -15.28 6.13
C LEU A 174 -4.72 -15.94 5.61
N SER A 175 -4.79 -17.24 5.30
CA SER A 175 -3.65 -18.01 4.82
C SER A 175 -3.17 -17.56 3.44
N SER A 176 -3.99 -16.81 2.68
CA SER A 176 -3.65 -16.32 1.35
C SER A 176 -2.74 -15.09 1.36
N TYR A 177 -2.68 -14.34 2.47
CA TYR A 177 -1.93 -13.09 2.59
C TYR A 177 -1.09 -12.94 3.88
N ILE A 178 -1.16 -13.91 4.79
CA ILE A 178 -0.26 -14.03 5.93
C ILE A 178 0.36 -15.43 5.92
N GLU A 179 1.69 -15.50 6.07
CA GLU A 179 2.34 -16.78 6.33
C GLU A 179 2.04 -17.24 7.76
N GLY A 180 1.54 -18.48 7.90
CA GLY A 180 1.34 -19.11 9.20
C GLY A 180 2.65 -19.17 9.98
N ARG A 181 2.59 -18.83 11.28
CA ARG A 181 3.71 -19.03 12.21
C ARG A 181 4.02 -20.50 12.45
#